data_AF-D4ZFA5-F1
#
_entry.id   AF-D4ZFA5-F1
#
_cell.length_a   1.000
_cell.length_b   1.000
_cell.length_c   1.000
_cell.angle_alpha   90.00
_cell.angle_beta   90.00
_cell.angle_gamma   90.00
#
_symmetry.space_group_name_H-M   'P 1'
#
loop_
_entity.id
_entity.type
_entity.pdbx_description
1 polymer ?
#
loop_
_entity_poly.entity_id
_entity_poly.type
_entity_poly.pdbx_seq_one_letter_code
_entity_poly.pdbx_strand_id
1 'polypeptide(L)' 'MSQSNKQLVMSLSYLGISWALLFWLHFSTEPNIFAHLVAIPSLLMFTGYSAYQINKNGA' A
#
# COMPACT_ATOMS: atom_id res chain seq x y z
N MET A 1 -14.00 8.04 20.51
CA MET A 1 -13.58 8.02 19.08
C MET A 1 -14.70 7.42 18.26
N SER A 2 -15.21 8.16 17.27
CA SER A 2 -16.21 7.70 16.31
C SER A 2 -15.73 6.41 15.60
N GLN A 3 -16.65 5.51 15.24
CA GLN A 3 -16.35 4.23 14.59
C GLN A 3 -15.54 4.43 13.29
N SER A 4 -15.80 5.52 12.54
CA SER A 4 -15.02 5.91 11.36
C SER A 4 -13.56 6.20 11.68
N ASN A 5 -13.24 6.87 12.79
CA ASN A 5 -11.86 7.18 13.15
C ASN A 5 -11.04 5.93 13.44
N LYS A 6 -11.66 4.87 13.99
CA LYS A 6 -10.98 3.58 14.20
C LYS A 6 -10.67 2.88 12.88
N GLN A 7 -11.62 2.88 11.94
CA GLN A 7 -11.43 2.29 10.61
C GLN A 7 -10.38 3.04 9.79
N LEU A 8 -10.35 4.37 9.89
CA LEU A 8 -9.39 5.22 9.20
C LEU A 8 -7.96 4.98 9.72
N VAL A 9 -7.79 4.91 11.05
CA VAL A 9 -6.51 4.57 11.67
C VAL A 9 -6.04 3.17 11.27
N MET A 10 -6.91 2.15 11.33
CA MET A 10 -6.57 0.80 10.91
C MET A 10 -6.18 0.73 9.42
N SER A 11 -6.88 1.46 8.56
CA SER A 11 -6.61 1.52 7.12
C SER A 11 -5.27 2.19 6.81
N LEU A 12 -4.96 3.30 7.51
CA LEU A 12 -3.67 3.98 7.38
C LEU A 12 -2.51 3.11 7.88
N SER A 13 -2.68 2.43 9.02
CA SER A 13 -1.67 1.50 9.53
C SER A 13 -1.43 0.34 8.57
N TYR A 14 -2.51 -0.25 8.05
CA TYR A 14 -2.42 -1.32 7.05
C TYR A 14 -1.69 -0.84 5.78
N LEU A 15 -2.05 0.34 5.28
CA LEU A 15 -1.41 0.95 4.12
C LEU A 15 0.10 1.13 4.31
N GLY A 16 0.51 1.68 5.47
CA GLY A 16 1.92 1.89 5.79
C GLY A 16 2.70 0.58 5.85
N ILE A 17 2.12 -0.46 6.45
CA ILE A 17 2.73 -1.80 6.50
C ILE A 17 2.84 -2.40 5.10
N SER A 18 1.79 -2.30 4.26
CA SER A 18 1.83 -2.80 2.88
C SER A 18 2.92 -2.10 2.05
N TRP A 19 3.07 -0.78 2.17
CA TRP A 19 4.13 -0.03 1.49
C TRP A 19 5.52 -0.45 1.96
N ALA A 20 5.74 -0.57 3.27
CA ALA A 20 7.01 -1.04 3.82
C ALA A 20 7.35 -2.46 3.32
N LEU A 21 6.37 -3.35 3.25
CA LEU A 21 6.55 -4.71 2.74
C LEU A 21 6.89 -4.74 1.25
N LEU A 22 6.28 -3.87 0.44
CA LEU A 22 6.57 -3.75 -0.99
C LEU A 22 7.99 -3.22 -1.24
N PHE A 23 8.40 -2.21 -0.47
CA PHE A 23 9.78 -1.72 -0.51
C PHE A 23 10.77 -2.80 -0.07
N TRP A 24 10.46 -3.53 0.99
CA TRP A 24 11.29 -4.64 1.44
C TRP A 24 11.42 -5.74 0.38
N LEU A 25 10.30 -6.13 -0.24
CA LEU A 25 10.26 -7.10 -1.34
C LEU A 25 11.10 -6.63 -2.51
N HIS A 26 11.04 -5.36 -2.88
CA HIS A 26 11.85 -4.80 -3.95
C HIS A 26 13.35 -5.00 -3.73
N PHE A 27 13.85 -4.81 -2.52
CA PHE A 27 15.28 -4.97 -2.23
C PHE A 27 15.70 -6.41 -1.86
N SER A 28 14.77 -7.25 -1.40
CA SER A 28 15.05 -8.65 -1.01
C SER A 28 14.82 -9.67 -2.13
N THR A 29 14.10 -9.32 -3.19
CA THR A 29 13.92 -10.26 -4.31
C THR A 29 15.20 -10.35 -5.14
N GLU A 30 15.56 -11.58 -5.52
CA GLU A 30 16.54 -11.85 -6.56
C GLU A 30 16.20 -11.02 -7.82
N PRO A 31 17.20 -10.62 -8.64
CA PRO A 31 17.00 -9.72 -9.79
C PRO A 31 16.08 -10.35 -10.83
N ASN A 32 14.78 -10.20 -10.60
CA ASN A 32 13.70 -10.70 -11.40
C ASN A 32 13.06 -9.51 -12.10
N ILE A 33 13.27 -9.47 -13.41
CA ILE A 33 12.83 -8.39 -14.31
C ILE A 33 11.31 -8.19 -14.22
N PHE A 34 10.53 -9.27 -14.13
CA PHE A 34 9.08 -9.19 -13.99
C PHE A 34 8.66 -8.59 -12.64
N ALA A 35 9.33 -8.99 -11.55
CA ALA A 35 9.03 -8.47 -10.23
C ALA A 35 9.28 -6.96 -10.14
N HIS A 36 10.42 -6.50 -10.68
CA HIS A 36 10.85 -5.10 -10.58
C HIS A 36 10.15 -4.17 -11.58
N LEU A 37 9.84 -4.63 -12.79
CA LEU A 37 9.26 -3.78 -13.83
C LEU A 37 7.74 -3.83 -13.90
N VAL A 38 7.11 -4.92 -13.41
CA VAL A 38 5.67 -5.12 -13.56
C VAL A 38 5.02 -5.27 -12.19
N ALA A 39 5.41 -6.27 -11.41
CA ALA A 39 4.67 -6.62 -10.19
C ALA A 39 4.73 -5.52 -9.12
N ILE A 40 5.92 -5.05 -8.76
CA ILE A 40 6.12 -4.03 -7.72
C ILE A 40 5.52 -2.68 -8.14
N PRO A 41 5.74 -2.16 -9.36
CA PRO A 41 5.08 -0.92 -9.81
C PRO A 41 3.56 -1.03 -9.83
N SER A 42 3.02 -2.17 -10.27
CA SER A 42 1.56 -2.40 -10.28
C SER A 42 0.98 -2.41 -8.87
N LEU A 43 1.64 -3.11 -7.94
CA LEU A 43 1.27 -3.13 -6.54
C LEU A 43 1.35 -1.73 -5.92
N LEU A 44 2.43 -0.98 -6.16
CA LEU A 44 2.59 0.38 -5.67
C LEU A 44 1.46 1.30 -6.17
N MET A 45 1.15 1.25 -7.47
CA MET A 45 0.04 2.01 -8.06
C MET A 45 -1.31 1.62 -7.46
N PHE A 46 -1.56 0.32 -7.30
CA PHE A 46 -2.81 -0.19 -6.74
C PHE A 46 -2.99 0.20 -5.27
N THR A 47 -1.93 0.09 -4.46
CA THR A 47 -1.94 0.50 -3.07
C THR A 47 -2.08 2.03 -2.94
N GLY A 48 -1.42 2.80 -3.79
CA GLY A 48 -1.57 4.26 -3.85
C GLY A 48 -2.99 4.71 -4.23
N TYR A 49 -3.60 4.08 -5.24
CA TYR A 49 -4.98 4.34 -5.63
C TYR A 49 -5.96 4.00 -4.50
N SER A 50 -5.73 2.88 -3.81
CA SER A 50 -6.52 2.49 -2.65
C SER A 50 -6.41 3.50 -1.50
N ALA A 51 -5.20 4.02 -1.22
CA ALA A 51 -4.99 5.11 -0.27
C ALA A 51 -5.77 6.37 -0.64
N TYR A 52 -5.69 6.77 -1.91
CA TYR A 52 -6.40 7.94 -2.42
C TYR A 52 -7.92 7.77 -2.25
N GLN A 53 -8.46 6.60 -2.53
CA GLN A 53 -9.87 6.31 -2.30
C GLN A 53 -10.27 6.32 -0.82
N ILE A 54 -9.43 5.79 0.07
CA ILE A 54 -9.65 5.85 1.52
C ILE A 54 -9.67 7.29 2.00
N ASN A 55 -8.75 8.13 1.49
CA ASN A 55 -8.71 9.55 1.84
C ASN A 55 -9.91 10.33 1.25
N LYS A 56 -10.32 10.01 0.02
CA LYS A 56 -11.44 10.67 -0.67
C LYS A 56 -12.81 10.28 -0.10
N ASN A 57 -13.00 9.01 0.27
CA ASN A 57 -14.30 8.47 0.67
C ASN A 57 -14.41 8.22 2.19
N GLY A 58 -13.30 8.29 2.93
CA GLY A 58 -13.23 8.11 4.38
C GLY A 58 -13.19 9.41 5.18
N ALA A 59 -13.19 10.58 4.51
CA ALA A 59 -13.34 11.91 5.09
C ALA A 59 -14.77 12.43 4.87
#